data_AF-A0A953MJG8-F1
#
_entry.id   AF-A0A953MJG8-F1
#
_cell.length_a   1.000
_cell.length_b   1.000
_cell.length_c   1.000
_cell.angle_alpha   90.00
_cell.angle_beta   90.00
_cell.angle_gamma   90.00
#
_symmetry.space_group_name_H-M   'P 1'
#
loop_
_entity.id
_entity.type
_entity.pdbx_description
1 polymer ?
#
loop_
_entity_poly.entity_id
_entity_poly.type
_entity_poly.pdbx_seq_one_letter_code
_entity_poly.pdbx_strand_id
1 'polypeptide(L)'
;MQRETPSTSLYKLDSEKEILEPIVEYFPNGLVKRERQYTDDQILLKEKIYSENGDLLEVINYKKSGIVDAAISFSLDDEIEKERYFFTLL
;
A
#
# COMPACT_ATOMS: atom_id res chain seq x y z
N MET A 1 41.03 -20.71 15.92
CA MET A 1 40.65 -19.54 16.75
C MET A 1 39.18 -19.27 16.51
N GLN A 2 38.34 -19.58 17.49
CA GLN A 2 36.96 -19.09 17.53
C GLN A 2 37.01 -17.62 17.91
N ARG A 3 36.26 -16.77 17.21
CA ARG A 3 35.97 -15.42 17.66
C ARG A 3 34.50 -15.42 18.06
N GLU A 4 34.27 -15.43 19.36
CA GLU A 4 32.98 -15.01 19.90
C GLU A 4 32.93 -13.48 19.84
N THR A 5 31.80 -12.96 19.37
CA THR A 5 31.39 -11.56 19.53
C THR A 5 29.89 -11.56 19.88
N PRO A 6 29.42 -10.57 20.66
CA PRO A 6 28.60 -10.80 21.85
C PRO A 6 27.12 -11.04 21.57
N SER A 7 26.46 -11.73 22.50
CA SER A 7 25.01 -11.69 22.64
C SER A 7 24.57 -10.27 22.98
N THR A 8 24.01 -9.56 22.01
CA THR A 8 23.32 -8.29 22.30
C THR A 8 21.88 -8.61 22.69
N SER A 9 21.69 -9.05 23.93
CA SER A 9 20.36 -8.99 24.55
C SER A 9 19.95 -7.53 24.74
N LEU A 10 18.70 -7.20 24.42
CA LEU A 10 17.92 -6.08 24.95
C LEU A 10 18.32 -4.66 24.49
N TYR A 11 17.83 -4.25 23.32
CA TYR A 11 17.48 -2.85 23.08
C TYR A 11 15.97 -2.76 22.77
N LYS A 12 15.30 -1.98 23.62
CA LYS A 12 13.91 -1.49 23.62
C LYS A 12 13.33 -1.25 22.21
N LEU A 13 12.14 -1.78 21.90
CA LEU A 13 10.81 -1.16 22.08
C LEU A 13 10.55 -0.06 21.03
N ASP A 14 9.57 -0.35 20.17
CA ASP A 14 9.01 0.48 19.09
C ASP A 14 9.96 0.85 17.93
N SER A 15 10.54 -0.14 17.25
CA SER A 15 10.98 0.10 15.87
C SER A 15 9.72 0.28 15.03
N GLU A 16 9.47 1.50 14.53
CA GLU A 16 8.44 1.75 13.53
C GLU A 16 8.62 0.72 12.41
N LYS A 17 7.63 -0.18 12.25
CA LYS A 17 7.66 -1.21 11.21
C LYS A 17 8.01 -0.58 9.87
N GLU A 18 9.02 -1.11 9.20
CA GLU A 18 9.52 -0.53 7.96
C GLU A 18 8.43 -0.65 6.89
N ILE A 19 8.10 0.47 6.26
CA ILE A 19 7.23 0.47 5.10
C ILE A 19 8.08 0.08 3.89
N LEU A 20 7.76 -1.05 3.28
CA LEU A 20 8.48 -1.57 2.12
C LEU A 20 8.11 -0.80 0.85
N GLU A 21 9.01 -0.86 -0.13
CA GLU A 21 8.72 -0.45 -1.51
C GLU A 21 7.49 -1.21 -2.05
N PRO A 22 6.65 -0.55 -2.87
CA PRO A 22 5.43 -1.16 -3.36
C PRO A 22 5.71 -2.33 -4.30
N ILE A 23 4.94 -3.40 -4.14
CA ILE A 23 4.86 -4.49 -5.11
C ILE A 23 3.94 -4.03 -6.24
N VAL A 24 4.45 -4.07 -7.47
CA VAL A 24 3.73 -3.60 -8.67
C VAL A 24 3.29 -4.78 -9.54
N GLU A 25 2.01 -4.79 -9.88
CA GLU A 25 1.43 -5.72 -10.86
C GLU A 25 1.11 -4.96 -12.13
N TYR A 26 1.35 -5.58 -13.28
CA TYR A 26 1.19 -4.98 -14.60
C TYR A 26 0.13 -5.72 -15.42
N PHE A 27 -0.55 -4.99 -16.29
CA PHE A 27 -1.37 -5.55 -17.36
C PHE A 27 -0.48 -6.16 -18.46
N PRO A 28 -1.03 -7.02 -19.34
CA PRO A 28 -0.28 -7.56 -20.48
C PRO A 28 0.29 -6.50 -21.43
N ASN A 29 -0.32 -5.31 -21.47
CA ASN A 29 0.18 -4.16 -22.25
C ASN A 29 1.39 -3.45 -21.60
N GLY A 30 1.83 -3.90 -20.43
CA GLY A 30 2.98 -3.35 -19.69
C GLY A 30 2.64 -2.16 -18.80
N LEU A 31 1.40 -1.66 -18.79
CA LEU A 31 0.97 -0.59 -17.90
C LEU A 31 0.68 -1.13 -16.49
N VAL A 32 0.86 -0.28 -15.49
CA VAL A 32 0.61 -0.63 -14.10
C VAL A 32 -0.87 -0.93 -13.93
N LYS A 33 -1.16 -2.08 -13.32
CA LYS A 33 -2.50 -2.50 -12.91
C LYS A 33 -2.76 -2.16 -11.46
N ARG A 34 -1.77 -2.42 -10.60
CA ARG A 34 -1.90 -2.29 -9.15
C ARG A 34 -0.56 -2.02 -8.49
N GLU A 35 -0.55 -1.16 -7.48
CA GLU A 35 0.57 -0.98 -6.55
C GLU A 35 0.10 -1.34 -5.14
N ARG A 36 0.85 -2.19 -4.43
CA ARG A 36 0.54 -2.58 -3.04
C ARG A 36 1.72 -2.34 -2.12
N GLN A 37 1.50 -1.55 -1.09
CA GLN A 37 2.51 -1.16 -0.11
C GLN A 37 2.30 -1.89 1.21
N TYR A 38 3.36 -2.53 1.70
CA TYR A 38 3.32 -3.42 2.86
C TYR A 38 4.29 -2.96 3.95
N THR A 39 4.05 -3.42 5.18
CA THR A 39 5.12 -3.45 6.19
C THR A 39 6.03 -4.66 6.00
N ASP A 40 7.18 -4.65 6.66
CA ASP A 40 8.03 -5.82 6.92
C ASP A 40 7.26 -7.09 7.35
N ASP A 41 6.24 -6.93 8.21
CA ASP A 41 5.36 -8.00 8.69
C ASP A 41 4.25 -8.41 7.70
N GLN A 42 4.38 -8.03 6.42
CA GLN A 42 3.44 -8.37 5.34
C GLN A 42 2.01 -7.81 5.54
N ILE A 43 1.86 -6.75 6.33
CA ILE A 43 0.58 -6.05 6.50
C ILE A 43 0.40 -5.07 5.35
N LEU A 44 -0.67 -5.22 4.57
CA LEU A 44 -1.04 -4.26 3.53
C LEU A 44 -1.46 -2.94 4.19
N LEU A 45 -0.85 -1.84 3.80
CA LEU A 45 -1.17 -0.49 4.29
C LEU A 45 -1.87 0.35 3.24
N LYS A 46 -1.48 0.19 1.97
CA LYS A 46 -2.01 1.00 0.88
C LYS A 46 -2.05 0.21 -0.41
N GLU A 47 -3.10 0.45 -1.17
CA GLU A 47 -3.30 -0.10 -2.49
C GLU A 47 -3.72 1.01 -3.45
N LYS A 48 -3.17 0.98 -4.67
CA LYS A 48 -3.64 1.78 -5.79
C LYS A 48 -4.05 0.87 -6.94
N ILE A 49 -5.18 1.18 -7.58
CA ILE A 49 -5.72 0.42 -8.71
C ILE A 49 -5.82 1.35 -9.91
N TYR A 50 -5.43 0.84 -11.08
CA TYR A 50 -5.35 1.60 -12.32
C TYR A 50 -6.17 0.97 -13.44
N SER A 51 -6.64 1.79 -14.38
CA SER A 51 -7.29 1.37 -15.62
C SER A 51 -6.26 0.76 -16.59
N GLU A 52 -6.71 0.01 -17.59
CA GLU A 52 -5.82 -0.50 -18.65
C GLU A 52 -5.15 0.61 -19.48
N ASN A 53 -5.67 1.84 -19.42
CA ASN A 53 -5.08 3.03 -20.04
C ASN A 53 -4.09 3.77 -19.12
N GLY A 54 -3.95 3.34 -17.86
CA GLY A 54 -3.03 3.90 -16.87
C GLY A 54 -3.64 4.95 -15.93
N ASP A 55 -4.95 5.17 -15.98
CA ASP A 55 -5.62 6.13 -15.08
C ASP A 55 -5.77 5.55 -13.67
N LEU A 56 -5.51 6.37 -12.65
CA LEU A 56 -5.74 5.97 -11.26
C LEU A 56 -7.24 5.91 -10.98
N LEU A 57 -7.75 4.72 -10.68
CA LEU A 57 -9.17 4.46 -10.39
C LEU A 57 -9.47 4.49 -8.90
N GLU A 58 -8.56 3.96 -8.08
CA GLU A 58 -8.82 3.83 -6.65
C GLU A 58 -7.55 3.90 -5.81
N VAL A 59 -7.66 4.49 -4.62
CA VAL A 59 -6.66 4.42 -3.55
C VAL A 59 -7.34 3.92 -2.28
N ILE A 60 -6.88 2.79 -1.76
CA ILE A 60 -7.39 2.17 -0.54
C ILE A 60 -6.28 2.22 0.51
N ASN A 61 -6.59 2.76 1.70
CA ASN A 61 -5.70 2.73 2.86
C ASN A 61 -6.27 1.74 3.88
N TYR A 62 -5.39 1.02 4.55
CA TYR A 62 -5.73 -0.01 5.52
C TYR A 62 -5.11 0.33 6.88
N LYS A 63 -5.85 0.02 7.94
CA LYS A 63 -5.33 -0.01 9.30
C LYS A 63 -4.34 -1.18 9.42
N LYS A 64 -3.46 -1.12 10.42
CA LYS A 64 -2.55 -2.25 10.74
C LYS A 64 -3.28 -3.56 11.04
N SER A 65 -4.58 -3.52 11.36
CA SER A 65 -5.43 -4.70 11.52
C SER A 65 -5.84 -5.37 10.20
N GLY A 66 -5.49 -4.78 9.05
CA GLY A 66 -5.93 -5.23 7.72
C GLY A 66 -7.32 -4.74 7.31
N ILE A 67 -7.99 -3.95 8.15
CA ILE A 67 -9.30 -3.36 7.87
C ILE A 67 -9.11 -2.09 7.03
N VAL A 68 -9.97 -1.87 6.04
CA VAL A 68 -9.98 -0.61 5.26
C VAL A 68 -10.21 0.57 6.21
N ASP A 69 -9.31 1.53 6.17
CA ASP A 69 -9.42 2.81 6.89
C ASP A 69 -10.18 3.84 6.06
N ALA A 70 -9.80 3.97 4.79
CA ALA A 70 -10.40 4.89 3.84
C ALA A 70 -10.18 4.42 2.41
N ALA A 71 -11.19 4.63 1.56
CA ALA A 71 -11.06 4.44 0.12
C ALA A 71 -11.46 5.73 -0.61
N ILE A 72 -10.70 6.05 -1.66
CA ILE A 72 -11.00 7.13 -2.61
C ILE A 72 -11.09 6.51 -3.99
N SER A 73 -12.26 6.60 -4.62
CA SER A 73 -12.49 6.16 -5.99
C SER A 73 -12.61 7.38 -6.92
N PHE A 74 -12.08 7.27 -8.13
CA PHE A 74 -12.12 8.29 -9.16
C PHE A 74 -12.99 7.78 -10.31
N SER A 75 -14.13 8.43 -10.56
CA SER A 75 -14.94 8.16 -11.75
C SER A 75 -14.27 8.78 -12.98
N LEU A 76 -14.04 7.94 -13.99
CA LEU A 76 -13.69 8.37 -15.35
C LEU A 76 -14.99 8.73 -16.08
N ASP A 77 -15.71 9.76 -15.60
CA ASP A 77 -16.73 10.34 -16.47
C ASP A 77 -16.00 11.21 -17.49
N ASP A 78 -16.06 10.79 -18.75
CA ASP A 78 -15.30 11.29 -19.90
C ASP A 78 -15.50 12.79 -20.23
N GLU A 79 -16.15 13.58 -19.37
CA GLU A 79 -16.34 15.00 -19.67
C GLU A 79 -16.10 16.00 -18.55
N ILE A 80 -16.46 15.81 -17.27
CA ILE A 80 -16.41 16.93 -16.32
C ILE A 80 -16.12 16.47 -14.88
N GLU A 81 -14.99 16.97 -14.36
CA GLU A 81 -14.52 17.03 -12.97
C GLU A 81 -14.47 15.74 -12.13
N LYS A 82 -13.26 15.42 -11.65
CA LYS A 82 -12.96 14.35 -10.67
C LYS A 82 -13.69 14.62 -9.35
N GLU A 83 -14.97 14.28 -9.25
CA GLU A 83 -15.67 14.28 -7.98
C GLU A 83 -15.09 13.18 -7.07
N ARG A 84 -14.51 13.63 -5.96
CA ARG A 84 -13.86 12.76 -4.97
C ARG A 84 -14.91 12.21 -4.02
N TYR A 85 -15.23 10.93 -4.14
CA TYR A 85 -16.06 10.23 -3.15
C TYR A 85 -15.18 9.71 -2.02
N PHE A 86 -15.46 10.13 -0.78
CA PHE A 86 -14.86 9.55 0.43
C PHE A 86 -15.84 8.54 1.04
N PHE A 87 -15.47 7.27 1.08
CA PHE A 87 -16.19 6.27 1.85
C PHE A 87 -15.37 5.88 3.09
N THR A 88 -15.90 6.18 4.27
CA THR A 88 -15.39 5.64 5.54
C THR A 88 -16.24 4.42 5.89
N LEU A 89 -15.67 3.21 5.90
CA LEU A 89 -16.37 2.04 6.44
C LEU A 89 -16.26 2.06 7.98
N LEU A 90 -17.41 2.13 8.66
CA LEU A 90 -17.57 2.06 10.13
C LEU A 90 -17.58 0.62 10.63
#